data_AF-A0A920EZW4-F1
#
_entry.id   AF-A0A920EZW4-F1
#
_cell.length_a   1.000
_cell.length_b   1.000
_cell.length_c   1.000
_cell.angle_alpha   90.00
_cell.angle_beta   90.00
_cell.angle_gamma   90.00
#
_symmetry.space_group_name_H-M   'P 1'
#
loop_
_entity.id
_entity.type
_entity.pdbx_description
1 polymer ?
#
loop_
_entity_poly.entity_id
_entity_poly.type
_entity_poly.pdbx_seq_one_letter_code
_entity_poly.pdbx_strand_id
1 'polypeptide(L)'
;MEQKPKSCFLTHFSKIMNIEKNGYELLKQIDEYVTITEQARNNHESQQDQIREKLFELLYKKLEKTNLSISRREFGNLLSLDLSLNAQGLEYWNNKTNKQV
;
A
#
# COMPACT_ATOMS: atom_id res chain seq x y z
N MET A 1 23.83 16.03 -12.54
CA MET A 1 24.49 14.99 -11.71
C MET A 1 23.40 14.13 -11.12
N GLU A 2 23.39 12.84 -11.43
CA GLU A 2 22.47 11.87 -10.82
C GLU A 2 22.99 11.53 -9.41
N GLN A 3 22.19 11.77 -8.37
CA GLN A 3 22.58 11.42 -7.00
C GLN A 3 22.26 9.95 -6.72
N LYS A 4 23.22 9.21 -6.17
CA LYS A 4 23.07 7.78 -5.79
C LYS A 4 23.26 7.61 -4.28
N PRO A 5 22.31 8.07 -3.45
CA PRO A 5 22.43 8.00 -2.00
C PRO A 5 22.47 6.53 -1.53
N LYS A 6 23.40 6.21 -0.64
CA LYS A 6 23.51 4.88 -0.04
C LYS A 6 22.40 4.59 0.98
N SER A 7 21.79 5.66 1.53
CA SER A 7 20.75 5.57 2.54
C SER A 7 19.84 6.80 2.57
N CYS A 8 18.61 6.63 3.04
CA CYS A 8 17.65 7.70 3.33
C CYS A 8 17.21 7.61 4.79
N PHE A 9 16.94 8.76 5.43
CA PHE A 9 16.41 8.81 6.79
C PHE A 9 14.94 9.22 6.72
N LEU A 10 14.04 8.26 6.96
CA LEU A 10 12.60 8.50 6.96
C LEU A 10 12.15 8.86 8.37
N THR A 11 11.13 9.73 8.44
CA THR A 11 10.62 10.30 9.70
C THR A 11 10.33 9.28 10.79
N HIS A 12 9.79 8.10 10.42
CA HIS A 12 9.39 7.06 11.39
C HIS A 12 10.18 5.74 11.27
N PHE A 13 10.95 5.56 10.19
CA PHE A 13 11.66 4.30 9.90
C PHE A 13 13.18 4.40 10.05
N SER A 14 13.68 5.53 10.58
CA SER A 14 15.11 5.80 10.70
C SER A 14 15.82 5.60 9.35
N LYS A 15 16.96 4.91 9.35
CA LYS A 15 17.82 4.74 8.17
C LYS A 15 17.40 3.54 7.33
N ILE A 16 16.99 3.79 6.09
CA ILE A 16 16.82 2.76 5.06
C ILE A 16 18.06 2.70 4.17
N MET A 17 18.50 1.49 3.82
CA MET A 17 19.58 1.20 2.86
C MET A 17 18.97 0.68 1.55
N ASN A 18 19.79 0.25 0.59
CA ASN A 18 19.32 -0.42 -0.65
C ASN A 18 18.25 0.40 -1.39
N ILE A 19 18.51 1.69 -1.57
CA ILE A 19 17.52 2.68 -2.02
C ILE A 19 16.89 2.31 -3.36
N GLU A 20 17.68 1.84 -4.32
CA GLU A 20 17.18 1.43 -5.63
C GLU A 20 16.17 0.28 -5.53
N LYS A 21 16.50 -0.77 -4.77
CA LYS A 21 15.61 -1.91 -4.54
C LYS A 21 14.32 -1.47 -3.82
N ASN A 22 14.45 -0.69 -2.75
CA ASN A 22 13.28 -0.24 -1.98
C ASN A 22 12.40 0.73 -2.77
N GLY A 23 12.99 1.59 -3.60
CA GLY A 23 12.26 2.48 -4.50
C GLY A 23 11.49 1.70 -5.56
N TYR A 24 12.11 0.69 -6.17
CA TYR A 24 11.43 -0.20 -7.10
C TYR A 24 10.23 -0.92 -6.46
N GLU A 25 10.41 -1.50 -5.26
CA GLU A 25 9.31 -2.18 -4.55
C GLU A 25 8.20 -1.22 -4.13
N LEU A 26 8.54 0.03 -3.74
CA LEU A 26 7.56 1.06 -3.43
C LEU A 26 6.71 1.41 -4.66
N LEU A 27 7.34 1.70 -5.80
CA LEU A 27 6.63 2.03 -7.04
C LEU A 27 5.74 0.88 -7.50
N LYS A 28 6.28 -0.35 -7.50
CA LYS A 28 5.51 -1.55 -7.82
C LYS A 28 4.30 -1.72 -6.90
N GLN A 29 4.45 -1.46 -5.61
CA GLN A 29 3.33 -1.54 -4.67
C GLN A 29 2.25 -0.48 -4.95
N ILE A 30 2.65 0.71 -5.38
CA ILE A 30 1.70 1.76 -5.81
C ILE A 30 0.91 1.29 -7.03
N ASP A 31 1.55 0.66 -8.02
CA ASP A 31 0.85 0.10 -9.19
C ASP A 31 -0.15 -1.01 -8.80
N GLU A 32 0.23 -1.88 -7.85
CA GLU A 32 -0.66 -2.91 -7.30
C GLU A 32 -1.87 -2.28 -6.58
N TYR A 33 -1.68 -1.17 -5.85
CA TYR A 33 -2.76 -0.45 -5.17
C TYR A 33 -3.72 0.21 -6.16
N VAL A 34 -3.19 0.80 -7.23
CA VAL A 34 -3.99 1.35 -8.34
C VAL A 34 -4.83 0.24 -8.97
N THR A 35 -4.21 -0.89 -9.30
CA THR A 35 -4.91 -2.04 -9.90
C THR A 35 -6.05 -2.54 -9.01
N ILE A 36 -5.82 -2.65 -7.69
CA ILE A 36 -6.86 -3.03 -6.71
C ILE A 36 -8.02 -2.03 -6.73
N THR A 37 -7.71 -0.74 -6.82
CA THR A 37 -8.69 0.34 -6.77
C THR A 37 -9.56 0.37 -8.02
N GLU A 38 -8.96 0.20 -9.21
CA GLU A 38 -9.69 0.14 -10.48
C GLU A 38 -10.60 -1.09 -10.58
N GLN A 39 -10.25 -2.18 -9.90
CA GLN A 39 -11.06 -3.40 -9.84
C GLN A 39 -12.17 -3.34 -8.78
N ALA A 40 -12.06 -2.43 -7.80
CA ALA A 40 -13.05 -2.26 -6.75
C ALA A 40 -14.34 -1.69 -7.35
N ARG A 41 -15.45 -2.41 -7.17
CA ARG A 41 -16.71 -2.04 -7.81
C ARG A 41 -17.48 -1.05 -6.94
N ASN A 42 -18.07 -0.03 -7.58
CA ASN A 42 -19.06 0.86 -6.96
C ASN A 42 -20.41 0.13 -6.80
N ASN A 43 -20.43 -0.89 -5.94
CA ASN A 43 -21.61 -1.68 -5.62
C ASN A 43 -22.19 -1.23 -4.26
N HIS A 44 -23.21 -1.92 -3.75
CA HIS A 44 -23.83 -1.61 -2.45
C HIS A 44 -22.91 -1.74 -1.22
N GLU A 45 -21.74 -2.36 -1.35
CA GLU A 45 -20.68 -2.33 -0.34
C GLU A 45 -19.81 -1.07 -0.50
N SER A 46 -19.29 -0.55 0.60
CA SER A 46 -18.35 0.58 0.57
C SER A 46 -17.12 0.20 -0.28
N GLN A 47 -16.89 0.92 -1.39
CA GLN A 47 -15.72 0.74 -2.26
C GLN A 47 -14.42 0.79 -1.42
N GLN A 48 -14.38 1.70 -0.44
CA GLN A 48 -13.30 1.79 0.54
C GLN A 48 -13.04 0.49 1.32
N ASP A 49 -14.08 -0.24 1.74
CA ASP A 49 -13.91 -1.50 2.48
C ASP A 49 -13.34 -2.62 1.59
N GLN A 50 -13.78 -2.69 0.33
CA GLN A 50 -13.22 -3.62 -0.66
C GLN A 50 -11.73 -3.34 -0.90
N ILE A 51 -11.38 -2.07 -1.08
CA ILE A 51 -9.97 -1.66 -1.25
C ILE A 51 -9.18 -2.06 -0.01
N ARG A 52 -9.64 -1.70 1.19
CA ARG A 52 -8.96 -2.01 2.46
C ARG A 52 -8.67 -3.50 2.61
N GLU A 53 -9.65 -4.36 2.33
CA GLU A 53 -9.51 -5.82 2.40
C GLU A 53 -8.46 -6.32 1.39
N LYS A 54 -8.53 -5.88 0.14
CA LYS A 54 -7.56 -6.30 -0.89
C LYS A 54 -6.14 -5.81 -0.62
N LEU A 55 -5.99 -4.61 -0.06
CA LEU A 55 -4.68 -4.11 0.40
C LEU A 55 -4.13 -5.00 1.52
N PHE A 56 -4.97 -5.39 2.49
CA PHE A 56 -4.57 -6.31 3.55
C PHE A 56 -4.06 -7.64 2.97
N GLU A 57 -4.83 -8.27 2.06
CA GLU A 57 -4.44 -9.53 1.42
C GLU A 57 -3.13 -9.43 0.65
N LEU A 58 -2.93 -8.34 -0.08
CA LEU A 58 -1.68 -8.08 -0.80
C LEU A 58 -0.48 -8.03 0.15
N LEU A 59 -0.59 -7.26 1.23
CA LEU A 59 0.49 -7.09 2.19
C LEU A 59 0.75 -8.36 3.00
N TYR A 60 -0.30 -9.09 3.38
CA TYR A 60 -0.17 -10.36 4.09
C TYR A 60 0.50 -11.43 3.22
N LYS A 61 0.16 -11.51 1.93
CA LYS A 61 0.86 -12.39 0.98
C LYS A 61 2.34 -12.01 0.79
N LYS A 62 2.68 -10.73 0.87
CA LYS A 62 4.09 -10.29 0.85
C LYS A 62 4.82 -10.66 2.14
N LEU A 63 4.15 -10.55 3.29
CA LEU A 63 4.67 -10.96 4.60
C LEU A 63 5.07 -12.44 4.63
N GLU A 64 4.28 -13.32 4.01
CA GLU A 64 4.58 -14.77 3.93
C GLU A 64 5.94 -15.09 3.28
N LYS A 65 6.51 -14.16 2.52
CA LYS A 65 7.85 -14.28 1.92
C LYS A 65 8.98 -13.81 2.84
N THR A 66 8.65 -13.41 4.07
CA THR A 66 9.58 -12.91 5.08
C THR A 66 9.69 -13.91 6.22
N ASN A 67 10.74 -13.79 7.03
CA ASN A 67 10.90 -14.60 8.25
C ASN A 67 10.15 -14.00 9.46
N LEU A 68 9.24 -13.05 9.24
CA LEU A 68 8.52 -12.39 10.34
C LEU A 68 7.36 -13.28 10.80
N SER A 69 7.44 -13.77 12.04
CA SER A 69 6.37 -14.52 12.68
C SER A 69 5.41 -13.57 13.40
N ILE A 70 4.25 -13.31 12.80
CA ILE A 70 3.16 -12.51 13.36
C ILE A 70 1.83 -13.13 12.94
N SER A 71 0.83 -13.17 13.82
CA SER A 71 -0.48 -13.71 13.42
C SER A 71 -1.19 -12.77 12.44
N ARG A 72 -2.07 -13.31 11.60
CA ARG A 72 -2.92 -12.53 10.69
C ARG A 72 -3.69 -11.42 11.41
N ARG A 73 -4.15 -11.69 12.64
CA ARG A 73 -4.86 -10.72 13.48
C ARG A 73 -3.94 -9.59 13.95
N GLU A 74 -2.75 -9.92 14.46
CA GLU A 74 -1.79 -8.91 14.90
C GLU A 74 -1.28 -8.06 13.73
N PHE A 75 -1.06 -8.67 12.57
CA PHE A 75 -0.71 -7.96 11.34
C PHE A 75 -1.82 -6.98 10.92
N GLY A 76 -3.08 -7.41 10.99
CA GLY A 76 -4.23 -6.55 10.70
C GLY A 76 -4.35 -5.40 11.70
N ASN A 77 -4.15 -5.66 12.98
CA ASN A 77 -4.16 -4.63 14.01
C ASN A 77 -3.03 -3.61 13.80
N LEU A 78 -1.82 -4.09 13.47
CA LEU A 78 -0.66 -3.25 13.20
C LEU A 78 -0.89 -2.28 12.05
N LEU A 79 -1.53 -2.75 10.96
CA LEU A 79 -1.73 -1.97 9.74
C LEU A 79 -3.10 -1.30 9.63
N SER A 80 -3.97 -1.44 10.64
CA SER A 80 -5.39 -1.04 10.55
C SER A 80 -5.57 0.43 10.13
N LEU A 81 -4.78 1.33 10.72
CA LEU A 81 -4.82 2.75 10.40
C LEU A 81 -4.30 3.02 8.99
N ASP A 82 -3.14 2.46 8.63
CA ASP A 82 -2.54 2.66 7.31
C ASP A 82 -3.42 2.13 6.18
N LEU A 83 -4.02 0.94 6.38
CA LEU A 83 -4.95 0.33 5.42
C LEU A 83 -6.20 1.21 5.24
N SER A 84 -6.72 1.77 6.33
CA SER A 84 -7.89 2.66 6.28
C SER A 84 -7.57 3.99 5.61
N LEU A 85 -6.40 4.59 5.88
CA LEU A 85 -5.98 5.85 5.26
C LEU A 85 -5.67 5.68 3.77
N ASN A 86 -4.96 4.61 3.39
CA ASN A 86 -4.67 4.32 2.00
C ASN A 86 -5.96 4.05 1.21
N ALA A 87 -6.91 3.30 1.76
CA ALA A 87 -8.19 3.03 1.10
C ALA A 87 -8.99 4.33 0.84
N GLN A 88 -9.06 5.23 1.83
CA GLN A 88 -9.71 6.55 1.67
C GLN A 88 -9.04 7.39 0.57
N GLY A 89 -7.71 7.45 0.57
CA GLY A 89 -6.95 8.20 -0.43
C GLY A 89 -7.15 7.66 -1.85
N LEU A 90 -7.14 6.33 -1.99
CA LEU A 90 -7.35 5.64 -3.27
C LEU A 90 -8.77 5.81 -3.80
N GLU A 91 -9.79 5.68 -2.95
CA GLU A 91 -11.19 5.95 -3.32
C GLU A 91 -11.35 7.40 -3.81
N TYR A 92 -10.81 8.37 -3.06
CA TYR A 92 -10.86 9.77 -3.45
C TYR A 92 -10.15 10.02 -4.80
N TRP A 93 -8.95 9.46 -4.98
CA TRP A 93 -8.19 9.56 -6.22
C TRP A 93 -8.99 8.99 -7.41
N ASN A 94 -9.54 7.79 -7.26
CA ASN A 94 -10.34 7.11 -8.29
C ASN A 94 -11.61 7.89 -8.65
N ASN A 95 -12.29 8.46 -7.65
CA ASN A 95 -13.46 9.31 -7.88
C ASN A 95 -13.09 10.61 -8.59
N LYS A 96 -11.89 11.15 -8.37
CA LYS A 96 -11.42 12.36 -9.04
C LYS A 96 -11.00 12.10 -10.50
N THR A 97 -10.35 10.98 -10.77
CA THR A 97 -9.93 10.60 -12.13
C THR A 97 -11.11 10.21 -13.00
N ASN A 98 -12.10 9.48 -12.47
CA ASN A 98 -13.30 9.09 -13.21
C ASN A 98 -14.27 10.26 -13.50
N LYS A 99 -14.17 11.38 -12.77
CA LYS A 99 -14.95 12.61 -13.04
C LYS A 99 -14.36 13.50 -14.14
N GLN A 100 -13.15 13.21 -14.62
CA GLN A 100 -12.46 13.98 -15.66
C GLN A 100 -12.63 13.39 -17.07
N VAL A 101 -13.42 12.33 -17.21
CA VAL A 101 -13.85 11.71 -18.48
C VAL A 101 -15.34 11.94 -18.65
#